data_AF-A0A3C1K0N1-F1
#
_entry.id   AF-A0A3C1K0N1-F1
#
_cell.length_a   1.000
_cell.length_b   1.000
_cell.length_c   1.000
_cell.angle_alpha   90.00
_cell.angle_beta   90.00
_cell.angle_gamma   90.00
#
_symmetry.space_group_name_H-M   'P 1'
#
loop_
_entity.id
_entity.type
_entity.pdbx_description
1 polymer ?
#
loop_
_entity_poly.entity_id
_entity_poly.type
_entity_poly.pdbx_seq_one_letter_code
_entity_poly.pdbx_strand_id
1 'polypeptide(L)'
;MKKINLIFLVLVLFILSSCSDQTEESLTPIPDTIIIGEHEFELFENSLILNGVDLQEGLSGFWNVIESTGFYSLSDSLNPKCIFTGELLGQYKLKWTITNGEDNKSEEISIRIIGFTDLRDNVKYKAVKIGTQIWMAENLKATNYQNGDLINDGSLVGDYSSESEPKYWFAYNDDLSNIETYGRLYTWYAATDSREICPEGWHIPSDLEWKTLQVFLGMNLSDIDIICDDNNTVGSKLKQIGTLNWSYPNTGATDEYGFTALPAGYRKRFNKVFEYKYEYACFWSNTENDLNNAWYRHLYNDKASICRTYNLKNYGFSVRCIKN
;
A
#
# COMPACT_ATOMS: atom_id res chain seq x y z
N MET A 1 80.14 -23.45 -86.51
CA MET A 1 79.38 -24.32 -85.58
C MET A 1 78.97 -23.51 -84.36
N LYS A 2 77.79 -23.84 -83.82
CA LYS A 2 76.91 -23.01 -82.99
C LYS A 2 77.39 -22.77 -81.54
N LYS A 3 76.87 -21.67 -80.96
CA LYS A 3 76.85 -21.21 -79.57
C LYS A 3 76.48 -22.29 -78.53
N ILE A 4 76.80 -22.07 -77.24
CA ILE A 4 75.83 -21.71 -76.18
C ILE A 4 76.55 -21.56 -74.81
N ASN A 5 76.35 -20.40 -74.18
CA ASN A 5 76.65 -20.10 -72.77
C ASN A 5 75.53 -20.66 -71.87
N LEU A 6 75.88 -21.25 -70.73
CA LEU A 6 74.92 -21.66 -69.71
C LEU A 6 75.11 -20.79 -68.45
N ILE A 7 74.08 -20.01 -68.12
CA ILE A 7 73.95 -19.18 -66.91
C ILE A 7 73.14 -20.00 -65.90
N PHE A 8 73.64 -20.17 -64.68
CA PHE A 8 72.90 -20.75 -63.55
C PHE A 8 72.13 -19.64 -62.81
N LEU A 9 70.81 -19.81 -62.69
CA LEU A 9 69.88 -18.93 -61.98
C LEU A 9 69.65 -19.50 -60.56
N VAL A 10 69.86 -18.71 -59.52
CA VAL A 10 69.53 -19.06 -58.12
C VAL A 10 68.10 -18.60 -57.82
N LEU A 11 67.22 -19.53 -57.44
CA LEU A 11 65.83 -19.27 -57.06
C LEU A 11 65.75 -19.15 -55.52
N VAL A 12 65.35 -17.98 -55.01
CA VAL A 12 65.08 -17.76 -53.59
C VAL A 12 63.57 -17.96 -53.35
N LEU A 13 63.21 -18.95 -52.52
CA LEU A 13 61.84 -19.19 -52.07
C LEU A 13 61.52 -18.22 -50.91
N PHE A 14 60.50 -17.37 -51.08
CA PHE A 14 59.85 -16.66 -49.97
C PHE A 14 58.67 -17.51 -49.47
N ILE A 15 58.72 -17.92 -48.20
CA ILE A 15 57.58 -18.50 -47.50
C ILE A 15 56.75 -17.34 -46.96
N LEU A 16 55.59 -17.08 -47.59
CA LEU A 16 54.57 -16.20 -47.04
C LEU A 16 53.81 -16.96 -45.95
N SER A 17 54.03 -16.57 -44.70
CA SER A 17 53.17 -16.93 -43.57
C SER A 17 51.81 -16.28 -43.76
N SER A 18 50.76 -17.07 -44.00
CA SER A 18 49.39 -16.58 -43.95
C SER A 18 49.02 -16.30 -42.50
N CYS A 19 49.13 -15.04 -42.08
CA CYS A 19 48.46 -14.56 -40.88
C CYS A 19 46.96 -14.60 -41.19
N SER A 20 46.20 -15.48 -40.53
CA SER A 20 44.75 -15.36 -40.54
C SER A 20 44.43 -14.06 -39.79
N ASP A 21 43.98 -13.04 -40.52
CA ASP A 21 43.33 -11.89 -39.91
C ASP A 21 42.09 -12.43 -39.19
N GLN A 22 42.20 -12.65 -37.87
CA GLN A 22 41.04 -12.64 -37.01
C GLN A 22 40.58 -11.19 -37.03
N THR A 23 39.52 -10.92 -37.77
CA THR A 23 38.75 -9.69 -37.59
C THR A 23 38.34 -9.65 -36.12
N GLU A 24 38.98 -8.81 -35.31
CA GLU A 24 38.39 -8.35 -34.06
C GLU A 24 37.04 -7.75 -34.44
N GLU A 25 35.95 -8.47 -34.18
CA GLU A 25 34.61 -7.90 -34.23
C GLU A 25 34.61 -6.77 -33.20
N SER A 26 34.63 -5.52 -33.65
CA SER A 26 34.59 -4.38 -32.74
C SER A 26 33.25 -4.43 -31.99
N LEU A 27 33.30 -4.63 -30.68
CA LEU A 27 32.11 -4.69 -29.85
C LEU A 27 31.27 -3.42 -30.01
N THR A 28 29.95 -3.59 -30.00
CA THR A 28 29.04 -2.44 -29.94
C THR A 28 29.32 -1.66 -28.66
N PRO A 29 29.60 -0.34 -28.73
CA PRO A 29 29.85 0.46 -27.55
C PRO A 29 28.56 0.63 -26.74
N ILE A 30 28.67 0.49 -25.42
CA ILE A 30 27.55 0.71 -24.49
C ILE A 30 27.31 2.23 -24.36
N PRO A 31 26.05 2.71 -24.35
CA PRO A 31 25.75 4.12 -24.15
C PRO A 31 26.48 4.73 -22.94
N ASP A 32 26.93 5.98 -23.08
CA ASP A 32 27.74 6.61 -22.02
C ASP A 32 26.97 6.78 -20.71
N THR A 33 25.66 6.95 -20.82
CA THR A 33 24.72 7.08 -19.71
C THR A 33 23.50 6.18 -19.95
N ILE A 34 23.02 5.53 -18.89
CA ILE A 34 21.76 4.78 -18.87
C ILE A 34 20.79 5.59 -18.02
N ILE A 35 19.83 6.27 -18.64
CA ILE A 35 18.83 7.08 -17.92
C ILE A 35 17.50 6.36 -18.01
N ILE A 36 17.04 5.82 -16.88
CA ILE A 36 15.75 5.10 -16.77
C ILE A 36 14.59 6.00 -16.30
N GLY A 37 14.88 7.28 -15.99
CA GLY A 37 13.89 8.28 -15.61
C GLY A 37 13.82 8.47 -14.10
N GLU A 38 12.66 8.25 -13.50
CA GLU A 38 12.46 8.33 -12.06
C GLU A 38 13.16 7.15 -11.35
N HIS A 39 13.81 7.44 -10.22
CA HIS A 39 14.62 6.45 -9.48
C HIS A 39 13.93 5.93 -8.22
N GLU A 40 12.85 6.57 -7.77
CA GLU A 40 12.11 6.19 -6.57
C GLU A 40 10.61 6.20 -6.87
N PHE A 41 9.93 5.08 -6.61
CA PHE A 41 8.50 4.92 -6.88
C PHE A 41 7.76 4.55 -5.60
N GLU A 42 6.73 5.31 -5.24
CA GLU A 42 5.73 4.90 -4.24
C GLU A 42 4.43 4.47 -4.94
N LEU A 43 4.05 3.20 -4.78
CA LEU A 43 2.96 2.59 -5.52
C LEU A 43 1.76 2.27 -4.61
N PHE A 44 0.58 2.50 -5.17
CA PHE A 44 -0.72 1.98 -4.69
C PHE A 44 -1.23 0.84 -5.57
N GLU A 45 -0.48 0.48 -6.60
CA GLU A 45 -0.66 -0.74 -7.36
C GLU A 45 0.44 -1.71 -6.96
N ASN A 46 0.17 -3.00 -7.10
CA ASN A 46 1.20 -4.02 -6.85
C ASN A 46 2.13 -4.23 -8.05
N SER A 47 1.95 -3.49 -9.15
CA SER A 47 2.74 -3.64 -10.36
C SER A 47 3.17 -2.32 -10.98
N LEU A 48 4.28 -2.37 -11.73
CA LEU A 48 4.87 -1.23 -12.44
C LEU A 48 5.45 -1.72 -13.77
N ILE A 49 5.11 -1.02 -14.86
CA ILE A 49 5.84 -1.19 -16.12
C ILE A 49 7.18 -0.47 -15.97
N LEU A 50 8.28 -1.21 -16.02
CA LEU A 50 9.62 -0.66 -15.92
C LEU A 50 9.98 0.12 -17.18
N ASN A 51 10.98 0.99 -17.08
CA ASN A 51 11.38 1.88 -18.17
C ASN A 51 12.88 1.80 -18.44
N GLY A 52 13.38 0.61 -18.76
CA GLY A 52 14.75 0.38 -19.18
C GLY A 52 15.04 1.12 -20.49
N VAL A 53 16.32 1.46 -20.69
CA VAL A 53 16.80 2.01 -21.97
C VAL A 53 16.70 0.92 -23.04
N ASP A 54 16.13 1.27 -24.19
CA ASP A 54 15.95 0.35 -25.31
C ASP A 54 17.31 -0.11 -25.86
N LEU A 55 17.37 -1.38 -26.28
CA LEU A 55 18.62 -2.01 -26.70
C LEU A 55 18.91 -1.74 -28.18
N GLN A 56 20.15 -1.34 -28.47
CA GLN A 56 20.68 -1.28 -29.82
C GLN A 56 21.17 -2.66 -30.27
N GLU A 57 21.33 -2.85 -31.58
CA GLU A 57 21.85 -4.10 -32.15
C GLU A 57 23.23 -4.46 -31.58
N GLY A 58 23.41 -5.72 -31.18
CA GLY A 58 24.64 -6.21 -30.55
C GLY A 58 24.73 -5.96 -29.03
N LEU A 59 23.75 -5.30 -28.41
CA LEU A 59 23.66 -5.17 -26.95
C LEU A 59 22.61 -6.13 -26.36
N SER A 60 22.88 -6.60 -25.15
CA SER A 60 21.92 -7.35 -24.33
C SER A 60 21.59 -6.57 -23.07
N GLY A 61 20.37 -6.74 -22.56
CA GLY A 61 19.89 -6.08 -21.35
C GLY A 61 19.11 -7.00 -20.45
N PHE A 62 19.19 -6.77 -19.14
CA PHE A 62 18.37 -7.49 -18.18
C PHE A 62 18.09 -6.67 -16.91
N TRP A 63 16.90 -6.88 -16.37
CA TRP A 63 16.49 -6.45 -15.05
C TRP A 63 16.86 -7.50 -14.02
N ASN A 64 17.39 -7.06 -12.88
CA ASN A 64 17.57 -7.89 -11.70
C ASN A 64 17.04 -7.18 -10.44
N VAL A 65 16.36 -7.91 -9.56
CA VAL A 65 16.02 -7.43 -8.22
C VAL A 65 17.22 -7.70 -7.33
N ILE A 66 17.82 -6.64 -6.79
CA ILE A 66 19.03 -6.72 -5.96
C ILE A 66 18.73 -6.64 -4.47
N GLU A 67 17.59 -6.04 -4.08
CA GLU A 67 17.09 -6.04 -2.70
C GLU A 67 15.56 -6.21 -2.72
N SER A 68 15.01 -6.95 -1.75
CA SER A 68 13.57 -7.18 -1.63
C SER A 68 13.17 -7.52 -0.20
N THR A 69 12.03 -6.99 0.27
CA THR A 69 11.44 -7.35 1.58
C THR A 69 10.23 -8.27 1.50
N GLY A 70 9.79 -8.64 0.31
CA GLY A 70 8.62 -9.49 0.06
C GLY A 70 8.73 -10.24 -1.28
N PHE A 71 7.69 -11.01 -1.61
CA PHE A 71 7.64 -11.73 -2.88
C PHE A 71 7.57 -10.78 -4.09
N TYR A 72 8.19 -11.18 -5.20
CA TYR A 72 8.16 -10.42 -6.44
C TYR A 72 8.17 -11.34 -7.67
N SER A 73 7.82 -10.76 -8.82
CA SER A 73 7.99 -11.36 -10.14
C SER A 73 8.30 -10.32 -11.20
N LEU A 74 9.02 -10.72 -12.25
CA LEU A 74 9.24 -9.95 -13.47
C LEU A 74 8.61 -10.71 -14.64
N SER A 75 7.82 -10.04 -15.47
CA SER A 75 7.12 -10.69 -16.59
C SER A 75 8.08 -11.24 -17.66
N ASP A 76 9.12 -10.48 -17.95
CA ASP A 76 10.23 -10.83 -18.85
C ASP A 76 11.43 -9.95 -18.49
N SER A 77 12.38 -10.47 -17.72
CA SER A 77 13.51 -9.68 -17.24
C SER A 77 14.41 -9.15 -18.35
N LEU A 78 14.34 -9.67 -19.58
CA LEU A 78 15.16 -9.21 -20.70
C LEU A 78 14.51 -8.04 -21.44
N ASN A 79 13.22 -7.80 -21.22
CA ASN A 79 12.50 -6.69 -21.83
C ASN A 79 12.76 -5.39 -21.04
N PRO A 80 13.25 -4.31 -21.67
CA PRO A 80 13.42 -3.03 -21.00
C PRO A 80 12.10 -2.52 -20.38
N LYS A 81 10.95 -2.85 -20.97
CA LYS A 81 9.61 -2.49 -20.51
C LYS A 81 8.90 -3.61 -19.74
N CYS A 82 9.65 -4.47 -19.03
CA CYS A 82 9.05 -5.57 -18.29
C CYS A 82 8.11 -5.07 -17.18
N ILE A 83 7.13 -5.91 -16.81
CA ILE A 83 6.24 -5.64 -15.69
C ILE A 83 6.87 -6.23 -14.44
N PHE A 84 7.19 -5.35 -13.49
CA PHE A 84 7.47 -5.73 -12.11
C PHE A 84 6.14 -5.92 -11.36
N THR A 85 6.06 -6.96 -10.54
CA THR A 85 4.97 -7.14 -9.57
C THR A 85 5.57 -7.48 -8.22
N GLY A 86 5.12 -6.80 -7.16
CA GLY A 86 5.61 -6.99 -5.79
C GLY A 86 4.47 -7.24 -4.80
N GLU A 87 4.83 -7.78 -3.65
CA GLU A 87 3.97 -7.91 -2.48
C GLU A 87 3.65 -6.54 -1.84
N LEU A 88 2.42 -6.38 -1.36
CA LEU A 88 1.92 -5.20 -0.63
C LEU A 88 2.81 -4.88 0.58
N LEU A 89 3.14 -3.60 0.80
CA LEU A 89 4.10 -3.14 1.82
C LEU A 89 5.54 -3.60 1.60
N GLY A 90 5.85 -4.14 0.42
CA GLY A 90 7.20 -4.49 0.01
C GLY A 90 8.03 -3.29 -0.43
N GLN A 91 9.33 -3.41 -0.22
CA GLN A 91 10.38 -2.52 -0.71
C GLN A 91 11.32 -3.33 -1.60
N TYR A 92 11.67 -2.77 -2.75
CA TYR A 92 12.44 -3.46 -3.77
C TYR A 92 13.46 -2.50 -4.36
N LYS A 93 14.64 -3.01 -4.65
CA LYS A 93 15.64 -2.30 -5.43
C LYS A 93 15.94 -3.10 -6.68
N LEU A 94 15.73 -2.49 -7.84
CA LEU A 94 15.91 -3.12 -9.15
C LEU A 94 17.08 -2.46 -9.87
N LYS A 95 17.75 -3.25 -10.69
CA LYS A 95 18.91 -2.85 -11.47
C LYS A 95 18.71 -3.23 -12.94
N TRP A 96 18.73 -2.25 -13.82
CA TRP A 96 18.80 -2.48 -15.27
C TRP A 96 20.26 -2.54 -15.67
N THR A 97 20.70 -3.62 -16.31
CA THR A 97 22.07 -3.79 -16.79
C THR A 97 22.06 -3.96 -18.29
N ILE A 98 22.90 -3.19 -19.00
CA ILE A 98 23.19 -3.35 -20.43
C ILE A 98 24.62 -3.82 -20.58
N THR A 99 24.86 -4.80 -21.45
CA THR A 99 26.18 -5.38 -21.72
C THR A 99 26.38 -5.65 -23.21
N ASN A 100 27.63 -5.56 -23.65
CA ASN A 100 28.09 -6.02 -24.97
C ASN A 100 28.83 -7.38 -24.89
N GLY A 101 28.79 -8.04 -23.73
CA GLY A 101 29.48 -9.32 -23.48
C GLY A 101 30.79 -9.19 -22.70
N GLU A 102 31.48 -8.05 -22.79
CA GLU A 102 32.73 -7.80 -22.05
C GLU A 102 32.57 -6.70 -21.00
N ASP A 103 31.95 -5.59 -21.40
CA ASP A 103 31.64 -4.46 -20.52
C ASP A 103 30.17 -4.48 -20.11
N ASN A 104 29.86 -3.77 -19.02
CA ASN A 104 28.50 -3.50 -18.64
C ASN A 104 28.35 -2.10 -18.04
N LYS A 105 27.15 -1.54 -18.20
CA LYS A 105 26.68 -0.39 -17.44
C LYS A 105 25.31 -0.69 -16.87
N SER A 106 24.98 -0.02 -15.77
CA SER A 106 23.73 -0.27 -15.09
C SER A 106 23.21 0.95 -14.37
N GLU A 107 21.91 0.96 -14.12
CA GLU A 107 21.22 1.98 -13.34
C GLU A 107 20.19 1.33 -12.41
N GLU A 108 19.95 1.96 -11.27
CA GLU A 108 19.12 1.41 -10.19
C GLU A 108 17.84 2.24 -9.95
N ILE A 109 16.77 1.55 -9.57
CA ILE A 109 15.53 2.14 -9.06
C ILE A 109 15.15 1.51 -7.73
N SER A 110 14.44 2.26 -6.91
CA SER A 110 13.80 1.80 -5.68
C SER A 110 12.28 1.87 -5.84
N ILE A 111 11.59 0.81 -5.47
CA ILE A 111 10.13 0.70 -5.50
C ILE A 111 9.64 0.39 -4.09
N ARG A 112 8.65 1.15 -3.64
CA ARG A 112 7.94 0.92 -2.38
C ARG A 112 6.44 0.82 -2.65
N ILE A 113 5.85 -0.33 -2.35
CA ILE A 113 4.38 -0.49 -2.42
C ILE A 113 3.83 -0.08 -1.06
N ILE A 114 3.10 1.03 -0.97
CA ILE A 114 2.65 1.62 0.30
C ILE A 114 1.17 1.43 0.60
N GLY A 115 0.42 0.89 -0.36
CA GLY A 115 -1.03 0.83 -0.28
C GLY A 115 -1.63 0.03 -1.42
N PHE A 116 -2.93 0.21 -1.61
CA PHE A 116 -3.69 -0.44 -2.66
C PHE A 116 -4.74 0.54 -3.23
N THR A 117 -5.23 0.25 -4.43
CA THR A 117 -6.38 0.94 -5.03
C THR A 117 -7.64 0.08 -4.85
N ASP A 118 -8.70 0.67 -4.32
CA ASP A 118 -10.03 0.08 -4.33
C ASP A 118 -10.61 0.19 -5.75
N LEU A 119 -10.74 -0.93 -6.44
CA LEU A 119 -11.16 -0.98 -7.84
C LEU A 119 -12.63 -0.57 -8.06
N ARG A 120 -13.43 -0.52 -6.99
CA ARG A 120 -14.86 -0.15 -7.07
C ARG A 120 -15.05 1.32 -7.38
N ASP A 121 -14.14 2.18 -6.87
CA ASP A 121 -14.23 3.64 -6.97
C ASP A 121 -12.90 4.33 -7.33
N ASN A 122 -11.83 3.55 -7.56
CA ASN A 122 -10.46 4.01 -7.80
C ASN A 122 -9.86 4.84 -6.65
N VAL A 123 -10.38 4.70 -5.43
CA VAL A 123 -9.82 5.35 -4.25
C VAL A 123 -8.56 4.61 -3.82
N LYS A 124 -7.49 5.37 -3.62
CA LYS A 124 -6.20 4.85 -3.14
C LYS A 124 -6.17 4.92 -1.61
N TYR A 125 -5.73 3.84 -0.98
CA TYR A 125 -5.58 3.76 0.46
C TYR A 125 -4.19 3.28 0.82
N LYS A 126 -3.55 4.00 1.76
CA LYS A 126 -2.34 3.54 2.42
C LYS A 126 -2.68 2.37 3.33
N ALA A 127 -1.74 1.45 3.44
CA ALA A 127 -1.81 0.33 4.35
C ALA A 127 -0.59 0.34 5.29
N VAL A 128 -0.70 -0.40 6.38
CA VAL A 128 0.42 -0.60 7.29
C VAL A 128 0.39 -1.96 7.95
N LYS A 129 1.57 -2.54 8.17
CA LYS A 129 1.73 -3.82 8.84
C LYS A 129 2.02 -3.59 10.31
N ILE A 130 1.16 -4.09 11.18
CA ILE A 130 1.29 -4.02 12.63
C ILE A 130 1.25 -5.44 13.18
N GLY A 131 2.41 -5.92 13.62
CA GLY A 131 2.62 -7.33 13.92
C GLY A 131 2.40 -8.19 12.68
N THR A 132 1.48 -9.15 12.78
CA THR A 132 1.11 -10.04 11.67
C THR A 132 -0.04 -9.51 10.81
N GLN A 133 -0.69 -8.42 11.23
CA GLN A 133 -1.89 -7.89 10.60
C GLN A 133 -1.55 -6.72 9.67
N ILE A 134 -2.24 -6.63 8.53
CA ILE A 134 -2.13 -5.50 7.61
C ILE A 134 -3.42 -4.69 7.69
N TRP A 135 -3.32 -3.46 8.16
CA TRP A 135 -4.44 -2.55 8.37
C TRP A 135 -4.45 -1.46 7.30
N MET A 136 -5.63 -0.97 6.94
CA MET A 136 -5.72 0.34 6.29
C MET A 136 -5.15 1.41 7.25
N ALA A 137 -4.37 2.34 6.72
CA ALA A 137 -3.89 3.52 7.47
C ALA A 137 -4.89 4.69 7.41
N GLU A 138 -5.89 4.58 6.54
CA GLU A 138 -6.92 5.59 6.30
C GLU A 138 -8.33 5.04 6.56
N ASN A 139 -9.27 5.92 6.90
CA ASN A 139 -10.66 5.53 7.08
C ASN A 139 -11.33 5.28 5.71
N LEU A 140 -12.20 4.29 5.64
CA LEU A 140 -12.90 3.89 4.42
C LEU A 140 -13.74 5.05 3.85
N LYS A 141 -13.72 5.19 2.52
CA LYS A 141 -14.47 6.19 1.74
C LYS A 141 -15.48 5.51 0.79
N ALA A 142 -15.71 4.21 0.83
CA ALA A 142 -16.61 3.51 -0.09
C ALA A 142 -18.07 4.06 -0.09
N THR A 143 -18.67 4.16 -1.28
CA THR A 143 -20.12 4.44 -1.48
C THR A 143 -20.89 3.24 -2.01
N ASN A 144 -20.18 2.15 -2.29
CA ASN A 144 -20.70 0.96 -2.94
C ASN A 144 -20.19 -0.28 -2.21
N TYR A 145 -20.98 -1.34 -2.24
CA TYR A 145 -20.56 -2.67 -1.84
C TYR A 145 -19.72 -3.35 -2.93
N GLN A 146 -19.10 -4.49 -2.63
CA GLN A 146 -18.30 -5.24 -3.63
C GLN A 146 -19.12 -5.69 -4.85
N ASN A 147 -20.42 -5.97 -4.66
CA ASN A 147 -21.31 -6.31 -5.78
C ASN A 147 -21.76 -5.10 -6.64
N GLY A 148 -21.28 -3.89 -6.32
CA GLY A 148 -21.61 -2.65 -7.02
C GLY A 148 -22.83 -1.90 -6.50
N ASP A 149 -23.65 -2.51 -5.64
CA ASP A 149 -24.82 -1.87 -5.04
C ASP A 149 -24.42 -0.63 -4.25
N LEU A 150 -25.22 0.43 -4.36
CA LEU A 150 -25.02 1.65 -3.58
C LEU A 150 -25.36 1.44 -2.10
N ILE A 151 -24.56 2.05 -1.24
CA ILE A 151 -24.87 2.29 0.16
C ILE A 151 -25.68 3.59 0.21
N ASN A 152 -26.79 3.62 0.96
CA ASN A 152 -27.64 4.81 0.97
C ASN A 152 -26.88 6.01 1.55
N ASP A 153 -26.97 7.15 0.86
CA ASP A 153 -26.50 8.43 1.38
C ASP A 153 -27.44 8.90 2.51
N GLY A 154 -26.88 9.04 3.71
CA GLY A 154 -27.59 9.47 4.90
C GLY A 154 -27.71 11.00 5.07
N SER A 155 -27.23 11.80 4.11
CA SER A 155 -27.14 13.28 4.20
C SER A 155 -28.48 13.99 4.46
N LEU A 156 -29.61 13.42 4.05
CA LEU A 156 -30.94 13.98 4.29
C LEU A 156 -31.70 13.28 5.43
N VAL A 157 -31.13 12.23 6.00
CA VAL A 157 -31.80 11.44 7.05
C VAL A 157 -31.67 12.18 8.38
N GLY A 158 -32.82 12.47 9.00
CA GLY A 158 -32.88 13.07 10.33
C GLY A 158 -32.75 12.03 11.44
N ASP A 159 -33.89 11.52 11.88
CA ASP A 159 -34.04 10.43 12.84
C ASP A 159 -34.38 9.12 12.10
N TYR A 160 -33.55 8.10 12.29
CA TYR A 160 -33.73 6.75 11.77
C TYR A 160 -33.64 5.72 12.89
N SER A 161 -34.03 6.15 14.08
CA SER A 161 -33.86 5.42 15.33
C SER A 161 -34.82 4.23 15.46
N SER A 162 -35.91 4.24 14.69
CA SER A 162 -36.92 3.17 14.58
C SER A 162 -36.68 2.20 13.42
N GLU A 163 -35.71 2.47 12.54
CA GLU A 163 -35.37 1.56 11.46
C GLU A 163 -34.66 0.31 12.02
N SER A 164 -35.00 -0.86 11.49
CA SER A 164 -34.46 -2.14 11.97
C SER A 164 -33.00 -2.34 11.58
N GLU A 165 -32.66 -2.05 10.32
CA GLU A 165 -31.32 -2.25 9.74
C GLU A 165 -30.95 -1.06 8.84
N PRO A 166 -30.83 0.16 9.40
CA PRO A 166 -30.48 1.34 8.62
C PRO A 166 -29.09 1.15 8.00
N LYS A 167 -29.01 1.20 6.66
CA LYS A 167 -27.75 1.03 5.90
C LYS A 167 -27.35 2.35 5.25
N TYR A 168 -26.75 3.21 6.06
CA TYR A 168 -26.31 4.55 5.64
C TYR A 168 -24.80 4.76 5.77
N TRP A 169 -24.28 5.60 4.88
CA TRP A 169 -23.03 6.32 5.09
C TRP A 169 -23.30 7.83 5.28
N PHE A 170 -22.39 8.52 5.97
CA PHE A 170 -22.46 9.95 6.22
C PHE A 170 -21.09 10.60 6.02
N ALA A 171 -21.07 11.82 5.47
CA ALA A 171 -19.98 12.75 5.69
C ALA A 171 -20.21 13.47 7.02
N TYR A 172 -19.15 13.76 7.78
CA TYR A 172 -19.31 14.50 9.03
C TYR A 172 -19.94 15.88 8.77
N ASN A 173 -20.97 16.24 9.53
CA ASN A 173 -21.78 17.46 9.33
C ASN A 173 -22.39 17.60 7.92
N ASP A 174 -22.57 16.48 7.19
CA ASP A 174 -23.03 16.45 5.80
C ASP A 174 -22.13 17.24 4.83
N ASP A 175 -20.90 17.53 5.24
CA ASP A 175 -19.92 18.28 4.46
C ASP A 175 -18.92 17.30 3.82
N LEU A 176 -19.07 17.13 2.50
CA LEU A 176 -18.27 16.20 1.70
C LEU A 176 -16.76 16.52 1.73
N SER A 177 -16.36 17.76 2.06
CA SER A 177 -14.94 18.10 2.19
C SER A 177 -14.25 17.34 3.33
N ASN A 178 -15.02 16.85 4.30
CA ASN A 178 -14.50 16.04 5.40
C ASN A 178 -14.11 14.62 5.00
N ILE A 179 -14.62 14.11 3.88
CA ILE A 179 -14.39 12.72 3.45
C ILE A 179 -12.91 12.48 3.16
N GLU A 180 -12.24 13.44 2.55
CA GLU A 180 -10.86 13.24 2.12
C GLU A 180 -9.92 12.97 3.30
N THR A 181 -10.12 13.69 4.39
CA THR A 181 -9.31 13.56 5.61
C THR A 181 -9.86 12.49 6.56
N TYR A 182 -11.17 12.45 6.80
CA TYR A 182 -11.76 11.67 7.89
C TYR A 182 -12.46 10.39 7.43
N GLY A 183 -12.57 10.18 6.12
CA GLY A 183 -13.38 9.11 5.55
C GLY A 183 -14.87 9.37 5.75
N ARG A 184 -15.67 8.32 5.56
CA ARG A 184 -17.10 8.31 5.82
C ARG A 184 -17.40 7.62 7.16
N LEU A 185 -18.52 8.00 7.75
CA LEU A 185 -19.11 7.31 8.90
C LEU A 185 -20.18 6.36 8.39
N TYR A 186 -20.24 5.14 8.92
CA TYR A 186 -21.18 4.11 8.51
C TYR A 186 -21.97 3.60 9.69
N THR A 187 -23.25 3.37 9.48
CA THR A 187 -24.05 2.50 10.36
C THR A 187 -23.41 1.11 10.43
N TRP A 188 -23.53 0.42 11.56
CA TRP A 188 -22.97 -0.93 11.69
C TRP A 188 -23.60 -1.90 10.68
N TYR A 189 -24.90 -1.75 10.39
CA TYR A 189 -25.57 -2.55 9.36
C TYR A 189 -25.08 -2.27 7.95
N ALA A 190 -24.74 -1.01 7.62
CA ALA A 190 -24.08 -0.74 6.34
C ALA A 190 -22.70 -1.38 6.29
N ALA A 191 -21.94 -1.27 7.39
CA ALA A 191 -20.58 -1.75 7.50
C ALA A 191 -20.51 -3.29 7.36
N THR A 192 -21.44 -4.01 8.00
CA THR A 192 -21.44 -5.48 8.09
C THR A 192 -22.41 -6.18 7.16
N ASP A 193 -22.93 -5.47 6.15
CA ASP A 193 -23.80 -6.07 5.13
C ASP A 193 -23.09 -7.20 4.39
N SER A 194 -23.83 -8.26 4.08
CA SER A 194 -23.34 -9.45 3.34
C SER A 194 -22.74 -9.14 1.96
N ARG A 195 -23.01 -7.96 1.39
CA ARG A 195 -22.43 -7.51 0.11
C ARG A 195 -21.02 -6.94 0.25
N GLU A 196 -20.50 -6.87 1.48
CA GLU A 196 -19.15 -6.48 1.87
C GLU A 196 -18.79 -5.03 1.52
N ILE A 197 -18.57 -4.22 2.56
CA ILE A 197 -18.20 -2.81 2.38
C ILE A 197 -16.71 -2.61 2.10
N CYS A 198 -15.86 -3.51 2.61
CA CYS A 198 -14.43 -3.42 2.42
C CYS A 198 -14.04 -3.84 1.00
N PRO A 199 -12.91 -3.33 0.46
CA PRO A 199 -12.39 -3.73 -0.84
C PRO A 199 -12.10 -5.25 -0.89
N GLU A 200 -12.07 -5.84 -2.08
CA GLU A 200 -11.78 -7.27 -2.24
C GLU A 200 -10.46 -7.66 -1.56
N GLY A 201 -10.47 -8.76 -0.80
CA GLY A 201 -9.32 -9.22 0.00
C GLY A 201 -9.14 -8.48 1.33
N TRP A 202 -10.07 -7.59 1.69
CA TRP A 202 -10.11 -6.89 2.98
C TRP A 202 -11.48 -7.08 3.65
N HIS A 203 -11.51 -7.01 4.98
CA HIS A 203 -12.74 -7.13 5.74
C HIS A 203 -12.77 -6.15 6.93
N ILE A 204 -13.94 -5.98 7.54
CA ILE A 204 -14.06 -5.20 8.78
C ILE A 204 -13.47 -6.01 9.92
N PRO A 205 -12.57 -5.44 10.73
CA PRO A 205 -11.90 -6.14 11.82
C PRO A 205 -12.90 -6.64 12.87
N SER A 206 -12.71 -7.89 13.28
CA SER A 206 -13.39 -8.50 14.41
C SER A 206 -12.89 -7.98 15.76
N ASP A 207 -13.63 -8.28 16.82
CA ASP A 207 -13.23 -7.96 18.17
C ASP A 207 -11.88 -8.61 18.49
N LEU A 208 -11.68 -9.84 18.01
CA LEU A 208 -10.46 -10.60 18.19
C LEU A 208 -9.25 -9.97 17.48
N GLU A 209 -9.40 -9.48 16.25
CA GLU A 209 -8.28 -8.88 15.49
C GLU A 209 -7.81 -7.57 16.10
N TRP A 210 -8.74 -6.73 16.51
CA TRP A 210 -8.44 -5.55 17.33
C TRP A 210 -7.76 -5.91 18.65
N LYS A 211 -8.12 -7.02 19.30
CA LYS A 211 -7.42 -7.49 20.50
C LYS A 211 -5.99 -7.93 20.19
N THR A 212 -5.80 -8.69 19.10
CA THR A 212 -4.46 -9.06 18.60
C THR A 212 -3.60 -7.82 18.35
N LEU A 213 -4.17 -6.75 17.77
CA LEU A 213 -3.49 -5.48 17.58
C LEU A 213 -3.08 -4.87 18.94
N GLN A 214 -4.00 -4.75 19.89
CA GLN A 214 -3.73 -4.15 21.19
C GLN A 214 -2.67 -4.92 21.99
N VAL A 215 -2.70 -6.25 21.95
CA VAL A 215 -1.70 -7.11 22.59
C VAL A 215 -0.33 -6.90 21.95
N PHE A 216 -0.24 -6.86 20.61
CA PHE A 216 1.01 -6.58 19.91
C PHE A 216 1.60 -5.22 20.33
N LEU A 217 0.75 -4.22 20.55
CA LEU A 217 1.16 -2.89 20.97
C LEU A 217 1.53 -2.77 22.46
N GLY A 218 1.35 -3.85 23.23
CA GLY A 218 1.78 -3.95 24.63
C GLY A 218 0.66 -3.95 25.67
N MET A 219 -0.61 -4.15 25.29
CA MET A 219 -1.69 -4.38 26.26
C MET A 219 -1.53 -5.74 26.93
N ASN A 220 -1.69 -5.81 28.27
CA ASN A 220 -1.65 -7.08 28.97
C ASN A 220 -2.88 -7.93 28.64
N LEU A 221 -2.68 -9.25 28.56
CA LEU A 221 -3.78 -10.20 28.34
C LEU A 221 -4.83 -10.19 29.46
N SER A 222 -4.47 -9.81 30.69
CA SER A 222 -5.44 -9.67 31.79
C SER A 222 -6.42 -8.51 31.59
N ASP A 223 -6.03 -7.52 30.79
CA ASP A 223 -6.74 -6.24 30.68
C ASP A 223 -7.53 -6.15 29.36
N ILE A 224 -7.26 -7.06 28.41
CA ILE A 224 -7.75 -7.04 27.02
C ILE A 224 -9.28 -7.12 26.86
N ASP A 225 -9.96 -7.65 27.86
CA ASP A 225 -11.42 -7.80 27.89
C ASP A 225 -12.12 -6.74 28.74
N ILE A 226 -11.37 -5.89 29.45
CA ILE A 226 -11.92 -4.81 30.28
C ILE A 226 -12.55 -3.76 29.36
N ILE A 227 -13.81 -3.41 29.66
CA ILE A 227 -14.53 -2.35 28.94
C ILE A 227 -13.98 -1.00 29.39
N CYS A 228 -13.51 -0.19 28.43
CA CYS A 228 -12.89 1.11 28.66
C CYS A 228 -11.91 1.16 29.84
N ASP A 229 -10.85 0.34 29.80
CA ASP A 229 -9.72 0.55 30.73
C ASP A 229 -8.88 1.76 30.30
N ASP A 230 -9.07 2.90 30.95
CA ASP A 230 -8.30 4.11 30.68
C ASP A 230 -6.86 4.09 31.23
N ASN A 231 -6.45 3.03 31.93
CA ASN A 231 -5.10 2.92 32.49
C ASN A 231 -4.07 2.40 31.47
N ASN A 232 -4.49 2.02 30.26
CA ASN A 232 -3.59 1.62 29.18
C ASN A 232 -3.06 2.83 28.39
N THR A 233 -1.93 2.64 27.69
CA THR A 233 -1.30 3.66 26.82
C THR A 233 -1.24 3.24 25.35
N VAL A 234 -1.89 2.13 24.99
CA VAL A 234 -1.78 1.53 23.66
C VAL A 234 -2.37 2.42 22.58
N GLY A 235 -3.44 3.16 22.88
CA GLY A 235 -4.07 4.06 21.94
C GLY A 235 -3.14 5.18 21.43
N SER A 236 -2.20 5.61 22.26
CA SER A 236 -1.21 6.65 21.94
C SER A 236 -0.35 6.27 20.73
N LYS A 237 -0.05 4.98 20.55
CA LYS A 237 0.73 4.44 19.44
C LYS A 237 -0.01 4.41 18.11
N LEU A 238 -1.33 4.59 18.13
CA LEU A 238 -2.20 4.54 16.96
C LEU A 238 -2.63 5.92 16.47
N LYS A 239 -2.58 6.95 17.32
CA LYS A 239 -3.05 8.30 16.98
C LYS A 239 -2.05 9.03 16.10
N GLN A 240 -2.54 9.77 15.11
CA GLN A 240 -1.72 10.73 14.37
C GLN A 240 -0.99 11.68 15.34
N ILE A 241 0.29 11.93 15.06
CA ILE A 241 1.14 12.83 15.86
C ILE A 241 0.66 14.28 15.73
N GLY A 242 0.75 15.03 16.83
CA GLY A 242 0.47 16.46 16.87
C GLY A 242 -1.02 16.80 16.93
N THR A 243 -1.35 18.08 16.80
CA THR A 243 -2.72 18.59 17.00
C THR A 243 -3.29 19.24 15.73
N LEU A 244 -2.83 18.81 14.55
CA LEU A 244 -3.35 19.33 13.28
C LEU A 244 -4.81 18.90 13.08
N ASN A 245 -5.09 17.61 13.29
CA ASN A 245 -6.43 17.03 13.19
C ASN A 245 -6.98 16.56 14.53
N TRP A 246 -6.22 16.66 15.62
CA TRP A 246 -6.66 16.37 16.97
C TRP A 246 -6.73 17.65 17.78
N SER A 247 -7.83 17.85 18.51
CA SER A 247 -7.90 18.88 19.54
C SER A 247 -6.79 18.66 20.57
N TYR A 248 -6.21 19.74 21.08
CA TYR A 248 -5.29 19.67 22.22
C TYR A 248 -5.97 18.89 23.39
N PRO A 249 -5.25 18.04 24.14
CA PRO A 249 -3.79 17.85 24.14
C PRO A 249 -3.25 16.78 23.17
N ASN A 250 -4.11 15.98 22.53
CA ASN A 250 -3.72 14.74 21.85
C ASN A 250 -2.72 13.87 22.66
N THR A 251 -3.05 13.63 23.94
CA THR A 251 -2.17 13.05 24.96
C THR A 251 -1.43 11.82 24.45
N GLY A 252 -0.08 11.90 24.48
CA GLY A 252 0.82 10.77 24.24
C GLY A 252 0.87 10.25 22.80
N ALA A 253 0.30 10.93 21.80
CA ALA A 253 0.27 10.45 20.43
C ALA A 253 1.68 10.30 19.83
N THR A 254 2.00 9.10 19.35
CA THR A 254 3.30 8.77 18.74
C THR A 254 3.21 8.20 17.34
N ASP A 255 2.04 7.69 16.92
CA ASP A 255 1.83 7.01 15.63
C ASP A 255 2.94 6.01 15.25
N GLU A 256 3.45 5.27 16.24
CA GLU A 256 4.70 4.48 16.15
C GLU A 256 4.69 3.49 14.97
N TYR A 257 3.51 3.04 14.57
CA TYR A 257 3.32 2.05 13.51
C TYR A 257 2.59 2.61 12.29
N GLY A 258 2.41 3.92 12.15
CA GLY A 258 1.76 4.53 10.97
C GLY A 258 0.29 4.13 10.78
N PHE A 259 -0.42 3.84 11.87
CA PHE A 259 -1.85 3.61 11.83
C PHE A 259 -2.60 4.93 11.58
N THR A 260 -2.09 6.04 12.10
CA THR A 260 -2.57 7.40 11.81
C THR A 260 -4.08 7.55 12.06
N ALA A 261 -4.56 7.14 13.24
CA ALA A 261 -5.96 7.33 13.61
C ALA A 261 -6.30 8.82 13.63
N LEU A 262 -7.42 9.15 12.97
CA LEU A 262 -7.97 10.50 12.85
C LEU A 262 -9.34 10.59 13.54
N PRO A 263 -9.62 11.69 14.27
CA PRO A 263 -10.82 11.83 15.07
C PRO A 263 -11.99 12.34 14.24
N ALA A 264 -12.60 11.43 13.49
CA ALA A 264 -13.77 11.71 12.65
C ALA A 264 -15.04 11.98 13.47
N GLY A 265 -15.02 11.80 14.79
CA GLY A 265 -16.21 11.85 15.62
C GLY A 265 -17.19 10.72 15.28
N TYR A 266 -18.47 10.98 15.48
CA TYR A 266 -19.54 10.05 15.10
C TYR A 266 -20.85 10.74 14.76
N ARG A 267 -21.77 9.99 14.16
CA ARG A 267 -23.15 10.39 13.89
C ARG A 267 -24.10 9.61 14.80
N LYS A 268 -24.92 10.31 15.59
CA LYS A 268 -26.00 9.70 16.38
C LYS A 268 -27.11 9.16 15.46
N ARG A 269 -28.08 8.40 15.97
CA ARG A 269 -29.25 7.93 15.17
C ARG A 269 -30.44 8.90 15.12
N PHE A 270 -30.46 9.92 15.98
CA PHE A 270 -31.56 10.87 16.14
C PHE A 270 -31.11 12.31 15.85
N ASN A 271 -32.07 13.18 15.49
CA ASN A 271 -31.93 14.63 15.39
C ASN A 271 -30.78 15.16 14.50
N LYS A 272 -30.26 14.35 13.57
CA LYS A 272 -29.16 14.76 12.69
C LYS A 272 -27.87 15.21 13.39
N VAL A 273 -27.59 14.66 14.56
CA VAL A 273 -26.48 15.13 15.41
C VAL A 273 -25.16 14.41 15.10
N PHE A 274 -24.13 15.20 14.81
CA PHE A 274 -22.72 14.77 14.74
C PHE A 274 -21.97 15.35 15.93
N GLU A 275 -21.08 14.55 16.54
CA GLU A 275 -20.33 14.97 17.72
C GLU A 275 -18.87 14.53 17.67
N TYR A 276 -18.04 15.24 18.44
CA TYR A 276 -16.68 14.87 18.80
C TYR A 276 -15.68 14.71 17.64
N LYS A 277 -15.92 15.33 16.48
CA LYS A 277 -14.82 15.55 15.51
C LYS A 277 -13.69 16.32 16.19
N TYR A 278 -12.45 15.97 15.85
CA TYR A 278 -11.21 16.43 16.50
C TYR A 278 -10.93 15.82 17.88
N GLU A 279 -11.92 15.17 18.51
CA GLU A 279 -11.77 14.63 19.87
C GLU A 279 -11.82 13.10 19.93
N TYR A 280 -12.62 12.45 19.09
CA TYR A 280 -12.86 11.01 19.12
C TYR A 280 -12.59 10.38 17.76
N ALA A 281 -11.76 9.34 17.71
CA ALA A 281 -11.69 8.43 16.58
C ALA A 281 -12.45 7.15 16.95
N CYS A 282 -13.57 6.86 16.28
CA CYS A 282 -14.43 5.70 16.56
C CYS A 282 -14.39 4.70 15.39
N PHE A 283 -14.13 3.43 15.68
CA PHE A 283 -13.99 2.38 14.68
C PHE A 283 -14.89 1.19 14.97
N TRP A 284 -15.76 0.84 14.03
CA TRP A 284 -16.57 -0.36 14.14
C TRP A 284 -15.72 -1.64 14.17
N SER A 285 -16.21 -2.62 14.93
CA SER A 285 -15.88 -4.03 14.71
C SER A 285 -17.05 -4.73 14.01
N ASN A 286 -16.78 -5.79 13.25
CA ASN A 286 -17.86 -6.65 12.72
C ASN A 286 -18.48 -7.57 13.79
N THR A 287 -17.97 -7.54 15.03
CA THR A 287 -18.43 -8.44 16.09
C THR A 287 -19.60 -7.82 16.84
N GLU A 288 -20.72 -8.54 16.82
CA GLU A 288 -21.91 -8.23 17.59
C GLU A 288 -21.65 -8.36 19.10
N ASN A 289 -22.20 -7.45 19.90
CA ASN A 289 -22.24 -7.57 21.35
C ASN A 289 -23.57 -8.19 21.81
N ASP A 290 -24.67 -7.67 21.29
CA ASP A 290 -26.03 -8.19 21.49
C ASP A 290 -26.93 -7.81 20.29
N LEU A 291 -28.24 -8.08 20.40
CA LEU A 291 -29.22 -7.80 19.35
C LEU A 291 -29.19 -6.35 18.84
N ASN A 292 -28.92 -5.37 19.71
CA ASN A 292 -28.95 -3.95 19.38
C ASN A 292 -27.56 -3.31 19.32
N ASN A 293 -26.55 -3.92 19.94
CA ASN A 293 -25.23 -3.33 20.13
C ASN A 293 -24.14 -4.11 19.40
N ALA A 294 -23.11 -3.39 18.95
CA ALA A 294 -21.89 -3.97 18.40
C ALA A 294 -20.66 -3.40 19.07
N TRP A 295 -19.58 -4.19 19.08
CA TRP A 295 -18.30 -3.75 19.62
C TRP A 295 -17.67 -2.70 18.71
N TYR A 296 -17.04 -1.71 19.32
CA TYR A 296 -16.27 -0.68 18.62
C TYR A 296 -15.11 -0.23 19.50
N ARG A 297 -14.12 0.40 18.86
CA ARG A 297 -12.95 0.99 19.52
C ARG A 297 -13.04 2.48 19.41
N HIS A 298 -12.61 3.19 20.44
CA HIS A 298 -12.33 4.61 20.28
C HIS A 298 -11.09 5.08 21.01
N LEU A 299 -10.55 6.18 20.48
CA LEU A 299 -9.40 6.91 20.97
C LEU A 299 -9.83 8.33 21.30
N TYR A 300 -9.30 8.87 22.38
CA TYR A 300 -9.58 10.23 22.85
C TYR A 300 -8.43 11.18 22.59
N ASN A 301 -8.72 12.47 22.46
CA ASN A 301 -7.70 13.50 22.43
C ASN A 301 -7.00 13.67 23.80
N ASP A 302 -7.70 13.50 24.92
CA ASP A 302 -7.16 13.77 26.26
C ASP A 302 -6.57 12.52 26.95
N LYS A 303 -6.72 11.33 26.35
CA LYS A 303 -6.15 10.07 26.85
C LYS A 303 -5.12 9.46 25.89
N ALA A 304 -4.22 8.67 26.47
CA ALA A 304 -3.32 7.78 25.75
C ALA A 304 -3.92 6.37 25.54
N SER A 305 -5.05 6.07 26.19
CA SER A 305 -5.73 4.78 26.12
C SER A 305 -6.44 4.57 24.78
N ILE A 306 -6.62 3.30 24.43
CA ILE A 306 -7.69 2.86 23.53
C ILE A 306 -8.78 2.23 24.39
N CYS A 307 -10.03 2.64 24.17
CA CYS A 307 -11.18 1.98 24.81
C CYS A 307 -11.79 0.95 23.85
N ARG A 308 -12.04 -0.25 24.37
CA ARG A 308 -12.98 -1.24 23.83
C ARG A 308 -14.32 -1.11 24.55
N THR A 309 -15.41 -0.86 23.82
CA THR A 309 -16.78 -0.83 24.36
C THR A 309 -17.79 -1.14 23.26
N TYR A 310 -19.08 -1.03 23.54
CA TYR A 310 -20.15 -1.31 22.58
C TYR A 310 -21.14 -0.15 22.52
N ASN A 311 -21.80 -0.01 21.37
CA ASN A 311 -22.86 0.98 21.17
C ASN A 311 -23.90 0.44 20.20
N LEU A 312 -25.01 1.15 20.08
CA LEU A 312 -26.11 0.81 19.19
C LEU A 312 -25.62 0.73 17.73
N LYS A 313 -26.03 -0.32 17.04
CA LYS A 313 -25.70 -0.58 15.62
C LYS A 313 -26.14 0.54 14.67
N ASN A 314 -27.08 1.38 15.08
CA ASN A 314 -27.59 2.51 14.30
C ASN A 314 -26.68 3.76 14.39
N TYR A 315 -25.57 3.75 15.14
CA TYR A 315 -24.64 4.88 15.13
C TYR A 315 -23.74 4.85 13.88
N GLY A 316 -23.32 6.03 13.41
CA GLY A 316 -22.35 6.16 12.35
C GLY A 316 -20.93 6.30 12.91
N PHE A 317 -20.08 5.27 12.74
CA PHE A 317 -18.65 5.31 13.08
C PHE A 317 -17.79 5.06 11.84
N SER A 318 -16.51 5.41 11.91
CA SER A 318 -15.57 5.12 10.84
C SER A 318 -15.36 3.61 10.71
N VAL A 319 -15.01 3.18 9.49
CA VAL A 319 -14.56 1.82 9.19
C VAL A 319 -13.09 1.90 8.78
N ARG A 320 -12.31 0.93 9.27
CA ARG A 320 -10.93 0.71 8.85
C ARG A 320 -10.78 -0.78 8.60
N CYS A 321 -10.54 -1.16 7.35
CA CYS A 321 -10.47 -2.57 6.99
C CYS A 321 -9.10 -3.16 7.32
N ILE A 322 -9.07 -4.48 7.49
CA ILE A 322 -7.89 -5.30 7.68
C ILE A 322 -7.82 -6.31 6.53
N LYS A 323 -6.61 -6.64 6.07
CA LYS A 323 -6.39 -7.60 4.98
C LYS A 323 -6.66 -9.03 5.47
N ASN A 324 -7.30 -9.85 4.64
CA ASN A 324 -7.65 -11.25 4.92
C ASN A 324 -6.44 -12.14 5.21
#